data_AF-A0A2N0PI87-F1
#
_entry.id   AF-A0A2N0PI87-F1
#
_cell.length_a   1.000
_cell.length_b   1.000
_cell.length_c   1.000
_cell.angle_alpha   90.00
_cell.angle_beta   90.00
_cell.angle_gamma   90.00
#
_symmetry.space_group_name_H-M   'P 1'
#
loop_
_entity.id
_entity.type
_entity.pdbx_description
1 polymer ?
#
loop_
_entity_poly.entity_id
_entity_poly.type
_entity_poly.pdbx_seq_one_letter_code
_entity_poly.pdbx_strand_id
1 'polypeptide(L)'
;MQIGETAICVKPSQIIQDFIISMPQASYLYMPNKRVLRKQISRIRTENMTPQPQSLQNVDVLTNLHVTISEEPFLIKELTFNEENIL
;
A
#
# COMPACT_ATOMS: atom_id res chain seq x y z
N MET A 1 -34.18 22.93 -10.62
CA MET A 1 -32.75 23.20 -10.87
C MET A 1 -31.97 22.17 -10.06
N GLN A 2 -31.60 21.04 -10.67
CA GLN A 2 -30.78 20.01 -10.03
C GLN A 2 -29.33 20.50 -10.05
N ILE A 3 -28.76 20.74 -8.88
CA ILE A 3 -27.35 21.05 -8.73
C ILE A 3 -26.65 19.69 -8.75
N GLY A 4 -25.98 19.37 -9.85
CA GLY A 4 -25.17 18.16 -9.93
C GLY A 4 -24.05 18.25 -8.90
N GLU A 5 -24.02 17.33 -7.94
CA GLU A 5 -22.86 17.09 -7.08
C GLU A 5 -21.70 16.66 -7.98
N THR A 6 -20.89 17.62 -8.40
CA THR A 6 -19.57 17.33 -8.94
C THR A 6 -18.76 16.75 -7.79
N ALA A 7 -18.49 15.45 -7.83
CA ALA A 7 -17.57 14.80 -6.91
C ALA A 7 -16.20 15.48 -7.07
N ILE A 8 -15.91 16.47 -6.20
CA ILE A 8 -14.61 17.12 -6.17
C ILE A 8 -13.64 16.03 -5.72
N CYS A 9 -12.73 15.63 -6.60
CA CYS A 9 -11.62 14.74 -6.26
C CYS A 9 -10.65 15.54 -5.38
N VAL A 10 -11.02 15.70 -4.10
CA VAL A 10 -10.19 16.39 -3.13
C VAL A 10 -9.01 15.48 -2.82
N LYS A 11 -7.79 15.99 -3.04
CA LYS A 11 -6.58 15.24 -2.69
C LYS A 11 -6.62 14.94 -1.18
N PRO A 12 -6.33 13.71 -0.73
CA PRO A 12 -6.32 13.38 0.70
C PRO A 12 -5.45 14.32 1.53
N SER A 13 -4.35 14.83 0.96
CA SER A 13 -3.49 15.83 1.59
C SER A 13 -4.21 17.14 1.89
N GLN A 14 -5.13 17.58 1.01
CA GLN A 14 -5.89 18.82 1.17
C GLN A 14 -6.91 18.66 2.30
N ILE A 15 -7.63 17.54 2.35
CA ILE A 15 -8.58 17.22 3.44
C ILE A 15 -7.87 17.29 4.79
N ILE A 16 -6.68 16.69 4.89
CA ILE A 16 -5.89 16.70 6.13
C ILE A 16 -5.45 18.13 6.49
N GLN A 17 -5.00 18.92 5.51
CA GLN A 17 -4.58 20.30 5.75
C GLN A 17 -5.73 21.18 6.21
N ASP A 18 -6.88 21.10 5.55
CA ASP A 18 -8.06 21.89 5.88
C ASP A 18 -8.51 21.59 7.31
N PHE A 19 -8.50 20.32 7.72
CA PHE A 19 -8.87 19.90 9.08
C PHE A 19 -7.89 20.41 10.14
N ILE A 20 -6.59 20.45 9.82
CA ILE A 20 -5.56 21.01 10.73
C ILE A 20 -5.75 22.52 10.87
N ILE A 21 -6.01 23.23 9.77
CA ILE A 21 -6.19 24.69 9.76
C ILE A 21 -7.48 25.08 10.49
N SER A 22 -8.56 24.32 10.32
CA SER A 22 -9.84 24.59 10.99
C SER A 22 -9.87 24.17 12.47
N MET A 23 -8.80 23.55 13.00
CA MET A 23 -8.81 22.99 14.33
C MET A 23 -8.75 24.10 15.41
N PRO A 24 -9.59 24.04 16.47
CA PRO A 24 -9.52 24.98 17.58
C PRO A 24 -8.16 24.90 18.29
N GLN A 25 -7.59 26.05 18.67
CA GLN A 25 -6.29 26.11 19.36
C GLN A 25 -6.24 25.28 20.64
N ALA A 26 -7.35 25.22 21.39
CA ALA A 26 -7.48 24.40 22.59
C ALA A 26 -7.23 22.90 22.32
N SER A 27 -7.46 22.44 21.09
CA SER A 27 -7.27 21.05 20.68
C SER A 27 -5.84 20.73 20.23
N TYR A 28 -4.96 21.73 20.07
CA TYR A 28 -3.60 21.53 19.52
C TYR A 28 -2.74 20.60 20.38
N LEU A 29 -2.93 20.63 21.70
CA LEU A 29 -2.20 19.74 22.64
C LEU A 29 -2.57 18.26 22.45
N TYR A 30 -3.73 17.97 21.88
CA TYR A 30 -4.18 16.61 21.59
C TYR A 30 -3.81 16.16 20.17
N MET A 31 -3.22 17.05 19.36
CA MET A 31 -2.84 16.69 18.00
C MET A 31 -1.64 15.74 18.02
N PRO A 32 -1.72 14.58 17.36
CA PRO A 32 -0.59 13.68 17.29
C PRO A 32 0.57 14.36 16.55
N ASN A 33 1.74 14.39 17.19
CA ASN A 33 2.94 14.90 16.53
C ASN A 33 3.33 13.99 15.34
N LYS A 34 4.22 14.49 14.47
CA LYS A 34 4.69 13.77 13.27
C LYS A 34 5.18 12.35 13.57
N ARG A 35 5.80 12.10 14.74
CA ARG A 35 6.31 10.79 15.13
C ARG A 35 5.18 9.83 15.51
N VAL A 36 4.18 10.31 16.25
CA VAL A 36 2.98 9.54 16.61
C VAL A 36 2.18 9.18 15.35
N LEU A 37 1.97 10.15 14.46
CA LEU A 37 1.31 9.91 13.17
C LEU A 37 2.02 8.84 12.33
N ARG A 38 3.35 8.92 12.20
CA ARG A 38 4.13 7.89 11.48
C ARG A 38 3.95 6.50 12.08
N LYS A 39 3.93 6.38 13.41
CA LYS A 39 3.68 5.10 14.09
C LYS A 39 2.27 4.56 13.82
N GLN A 40 1.25 5.41 13.88
CA GLN A 40 -0.12 5.02 13.56
C GLN A 40 -0.25 4.55 12.12
N ILE A 41 0.31 5.28 11.15
CA ILE A 41 0.34 4.89 9.74
C ILE A 41 1.07 3.54 9.57
N SER A 42 2.22 3.37 10.22
CA SER A 42 2.98 2.12 10.17
C SER A 42 2.15 0.95 10.68
N ARG A 43 1.44 1.12 11.80
CA ARG A 43 0.58 0.10 12.39
C ARG A 43 -0.54 -0.31 11.43
N ILE A 44 -1.28 0.67 10.89
CA ILE A 44 -2.37 0.43 9.94
C ILE A 44 -1.84 -0.26 8.68
N ARG A 45 -0.68 0.16 8.17
CA ARG A 45 -0.03 -0.52 7.03
C ARG A 45 0.29 -1.97 7.34
N THR A 46 0.77 -2.28 8.54
CA THR A 46 1.04 -3.65 8.95
C THR A 46 -0.25 -4.46 9.12
N GLU A 47 -1.31 -3.87 9.67
CA GLU A 47 -2.63 -4.53 9.82
C GLU A 47 -3.29 -4.83 8.46
N ASN A 48 -3.12 -3.94 7.47
CA ASN A 48 -3.71 -4.09 6.13
C ASN A 48 -2.78 -4.77 5.11
N MET A 49 -1.49 -4.96 5.43
CA MET A 49 -0.58 -5.69 4.55
C MET A 49 -0.89 -7.17 4.61
N THR A 50 -0.85 -7.82 3.45
CA THR A 50 -0.82 -9.29 3.40
C THR A 50 0.35 -9.80 4.24
N PRO A 51 0.17 -10.89 5.01
CA PRO A 51 1.26 -11.50 5.75
C PRO A 51 2.46 -11.73 4.85
N GLN A 52 3.66 -11.49 5.36
CA GLN A 52 4.88 -11.81 4.62
C GLN A 52 4.84 -13.29 4.24
N PRO A 53 5.14 -13.66 2.98
CA PRO A 53 5.12 -15.04 2.55
C PRO A 53 6.11 -15.86 3.40
N GLN A 54 5.60 -16.92 4.04
CA GLN A 54 6.39 -17.82 4.90
C GLN A 54 7.22 -18.83 4.11
N SER A 55 7.02 -18.91 2.80
CA SER A 55 7.73 -19.78 1.88
C SER A 55 7.88 -19.08 0.54
N LEU A 56 8.93 -19.42 -0.21
CA LEU A 56 9.14 -18.96 -1.58
C LEU A 56 7.94 -19.30 -2.49
N GLN A 57 7.24 -20.39 -2.18
CA GLN A 57 6.03 -20.79 -2.90
C GLN A 57 4.85 -19.83 -2.70
N ASN A 58 4.92 -18.93 -1.72
CA ASN A 58 3.87 -17.93 -1.47
C ASN A 58 4.28 -16.53 -1.94
N VAL A 59 5.47 -16.39 -2.52
CA VAL A 59 5.92 -15.12 -3.09
C VAL A 59 5.23 -14.92 -4.43
N ASP A 60 4.54 -13.80 -4.55
CA ASP A 60 3.97 -13.33 -5.82
C ASP A 60 5.04 -12.55 -6.57
N VAL A 61 5.62 -13.16 -7.61
CA VAL A 61 6.64 -12.54 -8.45
C VAL A 61 5.93 -11.88 -9.63
N LEU A 62 5.99 -10.56 -9.71
CA LEU A 62 5.40 -9.81 -10.81
C LEU A 62 5.94 -10.30 -12.15
N THR A 63 5.06 -10.45 -13.16
CA THR A 63 5.40 -11.04 -14.47
C THR A 63 6.56 -10.33 -15.18
N ASN A 64 6.73 -9.02 -14.95
CA ASN A 64 7.84 -8.25 -15.53
C ASN A 64 9.21 -8.58 -14.91
N LEU A 65 9.25 -9.35 -13.82
CA LEU A 65 10.48 -9.86 -13.23
C LEU A 65 10.82 -11.28 -13.71
N HIS A 66 9.94 -11.90 -14.51
CA HIS A 66 10.14 -13.27 -15.02
C HIS A 66 11.14 -13.33 -16.18
N VAL A 67 11.61 -12.17 -16.65
CA VAL A 67 12.54 -12.03 -17.76
C VAL A 67 13.66 -11.06 -17.39
N THR A 68 14.85 -11.31 -17.91
CA THR A 68 15.96 -10.36 -17.85
C THR A 68 15.73 -9.20 -18.83
N ILE A 69 16.58 -8.18 -18.75
CA ILE A 69 16.64 -7.09 -19.74
C ILE A 69 16.93 -7.64 -21.15
N SER A 70 17.60 -8.80 -21.24
CA SER A 70 17.90 -9.51 -22.48
C SER A 70 16.79 -10.48 -22.92
N GLU A 71 15.61 -10.40 -22.30
CA GLU A 71 14.43 -11.26 -22.55
C GLU A 71 14.64 -12.76 -22.21
N GLU A 72 15.69 -13.08 -21.46
CA GLU A 72 15.93 -14.45 -21.00
C GLU A 72 15.07 -14.78 -19.77
N PRO A 73 14.54 -16.01 -19.66
CA PRO A 73 13.89 -16.53 -18.47
C PRO A 73 14.68 -16.25 -17.17
N PHE A 74 14.05 -15.61 -16.19
CA PHE A 74 14.68 -15.26 -14.91
C PHE A 74 13.65 -15.23 -13.78
N LEU A 75 14.02 -15.61 -12.55
CA LEU A 75 13.09 -15.66 -11.40
C LEU A 75 11.77 -16.41 -11.70
N ILE A 76 11.81 -17.38 -12.60
CA ILE A 76 10.70 -18.28 -12.84
C ILE A 76 10.58 -19.20 -11.62
N LYS A 77 9.36 -19.27 -11.10
CA LYS A 77 9.04 -20.16 -9.99
C LYS A 77 8.87 -21.57 -10.54
N GLU A 78 9.77 -22.48 -10.17
CA GLU A 78 9.60 -23.91 -10.45
C GLU A 78 8.33 -24.39 -9.74
N LEU A 79 7.30 -24.69 -10.53
CA LEU A 79 6.06 -25.28 -10.06
C LEU A 79 6.21 -26.80 -10.12
N THR A 80 6.29 -27.44 -8.96
CA THR A 80 6.20 -28.90 -8.88
C THR A 80 4.73 -29.29 -8.93
N PHE A 81 4.33 -29.95 -10.01
CA PHE A 81 3.02 -30.59 -10.11
C PHE A 81 3.24 -32.10 -10.11
N ASN A 82 2.83 -32.76 -9.03
CA ASN A 82 2.81 -34.22 -8.96
C ASN A 82 4.20 -34.89 -9.09
N GLU A 83 5.19 -34.39 -8.34
CA GLU A 83 6.58 -34.89 -8.28
C GLU A 83 7.43 -34.72 -9.56
N GLU A 84 6.87 -34.15 -10.62
CA GLU A 84 7.60 -33.77 -11.83
C GLU A 84 7.85 -32.26 -11.85
N ASN A 85 9.11 -31.88 -12.12
CA ASN A 85 9.48 -30.48 -12.31
C ASN A 85 9.02 -30.03 -13.70
N ILE A 86 8.11 -29.07 -13.76
CA ILE A 86 7.72 -28.42 -15.01
C ILE A 86 8.56 -27.14 -15.11
N LEU A 87 9.52 -27.15 -16.04
CA LEU A 87 10.28 -25.98 -16.48
C LEU A 87 9.44 -25.15 -17.47
#